data_AF-A0AAV5XWQ4-F1
#
_entry.id   AF-A0AAV5XWQ4-F1
#
_cell.length_a   1.000
_cell.length_b   1.000
_cell.length_c   1.000
_cell.angle_alpha   90.00
_cell.angle_beta   90.00
_cell.angle_gamma   90.00
#
_symmetry.space_group_name_H-M   'P 1'
#
loop_
_entity.id
_entity.type
_entity.pdbx_description
1 polymer ?
#
loop_
_entity_poly.entity_id
_entity_poly.type
_entity_poly.pdbx_seq_one_letter_code
_entity_poly.pdbx_strand_id
1 'polypeptide(L)'
;MDLLEAKSRIAAALVESIFRRARYEVEPYRCQQTPLRFGREDFSPDFRAAFSGENGSGPELLVEVKYRPSIDQFLSVENQRGQRSLFLLARRQWPSLYFVLVTDRPEPGRSCFQAISFGDLKPGEPFRTVDLDQFKDLRIFRNNVEDHEELVRRIFGLLAGA
;
A
#
# COMPACT_ATOMS: atom_id res chain seq x y z
N MET A 1 11.76 8.99 -17.50
CA MET A 1 10.96 8.64 -16.31
C MET A 1 9.58 9.19 -16.57
N ASP A 2 8.58 8.33 -16.66
CA ASP A 2 7.18 8.75 -16.81
C ASP A 2 6.69 9.41 -15.50
N LEU A 3 5.79 10.38 -15.59
CA LEU A 3 5.19 11.05 -14.43
C LEU A 3 4.53 10.02 -13.50
N LEU A 4 3.90 8.99 -14.07
CA LEU A 4 3.28 7.91 -13.31
C LEU A 4 4.32 7.07 -12.54
N GLU A 5 5.47 6.79 -13.15
CA GLU A 5 6.58 6.10 -12.48
C GLU A 5 7.16 6.94 -11.34
N ALA A 6 7.33 8.25 -11.57
CA ALA A 6 7.81 9.17 -10.54
C ALA A 6 6.85 9.19 -9.33
N LYS A 7 5.55 9.34 -9.58
CA LYS A 7 4.52 9.29 -8.52
C LYS A 7 4.50 7.96 -7.79
N SER A 8 4.68 6.84 -8.52
CA SER A 8 4.72 5.51 -7.90
C SER A 8 5.91 5.35 -6.96
N ARG A 9 7.11 5.82 -7.36
CA ARG A 9 8.31 5.77 -6.50
C ARG A 9 8.17 6.68 -5.28
N ILE A 10 7.62 7.87 -5.45
CA ILE A 10 7.38 8.80 -4.33
C ILE A 10 6.34 8.23 -3.37
N ALA A 11 5.26 7.63 -3.89
CA ALA A 11 4.24 6.98 -3.08
C ALA A 11 4.84 5.88 -2.18
N ALA A 12 5.68 5.01 -2.75
CA ALA A 12 6.39 3.98 -1.98
C ALA A 12 7.24 4.59 -0.86
N ALA A 13 8.06 5.60 -1.18
CA ALA A 13 8.91 6.28 -0.19
C ALA A 13 8.12 6.96 0.94
N LEU A 14 6.96 7.56 0.61
CA LEU A 14 6.08 8.18 1.60
C LEU A 14 5.46 7.14 2.53
N VAL A 15 5.01 6.01 2.00
CA VAL A 15 4.47 4.91 2.83
C VAL A 15 5.56 4.32 3.72
N GLU A 16 6.77 4.10 3.20
CA GLU A 16 7.89 3.68 4.05
C GLU A 16 8.15 4.68 5.19
N SER A 17 8.11 5.98 4.92
CA SER A 17 8.27 7.03 5.92
C SER A 17 7.17 6.98 7.00
N ILE A 18 5.90 6.75 6.60
CA ILE A 18 4.78 6.55 7.53
C ILE A 18 5.07 5.37 8.47
N PHE A 19 5.50 4.22 7.92
CA PHE A 19 5.83 3.03 8.71
C PHE A 19 7.01 3.29 9.66
N ARG A 20 8.08 3.92 9.20
CA ARG A 20 9.23 4.29 10.05
C ARG A 20 8.81 5.18 11.22
N ARG A 21 7.95 6.18 10.98
CA ARG A 21 7.42 7.03 12.06
C ARG A 21 6.49 6.29 13.03
N ALA A 22 5.86 5.21 12.58
CA ALA A 22 5.11 4.29 13.42
C ALA A 22 5.99 3.26 14.16
N ARG A 23 7.32 3.47 14.20
CA ARG A 23 8.33 2.61 14.86
C ARG A 23 8.54 1.25 14.21
N TYR A 24 8.24 1.13 12.92
CA TYR A 24 8.65 -0.03 12.15
C TYR A 24 10.08 0.12 11.65
N GLU A 25 10.86 -0.94 11.77
CA GLU A 25 12.08 -1.14 10.99
C GLU A 25 11.67 -1.54 9.58
N VAL A 26 12.03 -0.71 8.61
CA VAL A 26 11.62 -0.87 7.21
C VAL A 26 12.85 -1.14 6.35
N GLU A 27 12.83 -2.28 5.66
CA GLU A 27 13.89 -2.67 4.72
C GLU A 27 13.31 -3.01 3.35
N PRO A 28 13.99 -2.66 2.25
CA PRO A 28 13.57 -3.08 0.91
C PRO A 28 13.44 -4.60 0.83
N TYR A 29 12.38 -5.07 0.18
CA TYR A 29 12.20 -6.51 0.00
C TYR A 29 13.21 -7.02 -1.02
N ARG A 30 14.21 -7.77 -0.55
CA ARG A 30 15.18 -8.44 -1.42
C ARG A 30 14.66 -9.85 -1.69
N CYS A 31 14.21 -10.05 -2.91
CA CYS A 31 13.54 -11.28 -3.33
C CYS A 31 14.40 -12.53 -3.04
N GLN A 32 13.90 -13.44 -2.20
CA GLN A 32 14.43 -14.80 -2.06
C GLN A 32 13.62 -15.83 -2.85
N GLN A 33 12.43 -15.44 -3.32
CA GLN A 33 11.49 -16.30 -4.06
C GLN A 33 11.38 -15.84 -5.52
N THR A 34 10.88 -16.69 -6.41
CA THR A 34 10.64 -16.28 -7.81
C THR A 34 9.53 -15.21 -7.84
N PRO A 35 9.74 -14.04 -8.49
CA PRO A 35 8.70 -13.03 -8.62
C PRO A 35 7.44 -13.58 -9.30
N LEU A 36 6.26 -13.11 -8.87
CA LEU A 36 5.02 -13.46 -9.56
C LEU A 36 4.95 -12.71 -10.88
N ARG A 37 4.82 -13.43 -11.99
CA ARG A 37 4.58 -12.78 -13.29
C ARG A 37 3.11 -12.42 -13.45
N PHE A 38 2.82 -11.12 -13.41
CA PHE A 38 1.52 -10.59 -13.79
C PHE A 38 1.62 -9.96 -15.18
N GLY A 39 1.26 -10.72 -16.21
CA GLY A 39 1.43 -10.29 -17.59
C GLY A 39 2.90 -10.19 -17.96
N ARG A 40 3.41 -8.96 -18.16
CA ARG A 40 4.80 -8.69 -18.53
C ARG A 40 5.67 -8.15 -17.39
N GLU A 41 5.08 -7.94 -16.22
CA GLU A 41 5.77 -7.36 -15.07
C GLU A 41 6.00 -8.43 -13.99
N ASP A 42 7.20 -8.40 -13.42
CA ASP A 42 7.53 -9.17 -12.22
C ASP A 42 7.00 -8.41 -11.01
N PHE A 43 6.17 -9.07 -10.21
CA PHE A 43 5.62 -8.53 -8.97
C PHE A 43 6.37 -9.10 -7.78
N SER A 44 6.79 -8.21 -6.88
CA SER A 44 7.31 -8.51 -5.56
C SER A 44 6.88 -7.38 -4.62
N PRO A 45 6.70 -7.65 -3.31
CA PRO A 45 6.50 -6.59 -2.32
C PRO A 45 7.58 -5.51 -2.44
N ASP A 46 7.24 -4.26 -2.13
CA ASP A 46 8.20 -3.15 -2.11
C ASP A 46 9.15 -3.26 -0.91
N PHE A 47 8.60 -3.51 0.27
CA PHE A 47 9.38 -3.57 1.51
C PHE A 47 8.82 -4.55 2.53
N ARG A 48 9.69 -4.91 3.47
CA ARG A 48 9.32 -5.57 4.73
C ARG A 48 9.34 -4.57 5.87
N ALA A 49 8.43 -4.74 6.81
CA ALA A 49 8.31 -3.92 7.99
C ALA A 49 8.19 -4.82 9.23
N ALA A 50 9.04 -4.61 10.23
CA ALA A 50 8.96 -5.28 11.51
C ALA A 50 8.76 -4.24 12.62
N PHE A 51 7.81 -4.47 13.52
CA PHE A 51 7.58 -3.55 14.62
C PHE A 51 8.73 -3.67 15.63
N SER A 52 9.46 -2.59 15.89
CA SER A 52 10.55 -2.54 16.87
C SER A 52 10.00 -2.00 18.19
N GLY A 53 9.68 -2.91 19.12
CA GLY A 53 9.12 -2.59 20.44
C GLY A 53 9.91 -3.21 21.59
N GLU A 54 9.64 -2.75 22.82
CA GLU A 54 10.37 -3.16 24.04
C GLU A 54 10.34 -4.68 24.32
N ASN A 55 9.36 -5.41 23.77
CA ASN A 55 9.20 -6.86 23.98
C ASN A 55 9.78 -7.74 22.84
N GLY A 56 10.65 -7.18 21.99
CA GLY A 56 11.26 -7.87 20.86
C GLY A 56 10.61 -7.53 19.51
N SER A 57 11.23 -8.03 18.43
CA SER A 57 10.75 -7.81 17.06
C SER A 57 9.36 -8.43 16.87
N GLY A 58 8.38 -7.59 16.49
CA GLY A 58 7.03 -8.04 16.15
C GLY A 58 7.01 -8.89 14.87
N PRO A 59 5.85 -9.44 14.49
CA PRO A 59 5.74 -10.22 13.26
C PRO A 59 6.16 -9.37 12.05
N GLU A 60 6.96 -9.96 11.16
CA GLU A 60 7.36 -9.35 9.90
C GLU A 60 6.13 -9.19 8.98
N LEU A 61 5.93 -7.99 8.47
CA LEU A 61 4.89 -7.65 7.50
C LEU A 61 5.54 -7.40 6.15
N LEU A 62 4.89 -7.85 5.08
CA LEU A 62 5.26 -7.48 3.72
C LEU A 62 4.29 -6.42 3.24
N VAL A 63 4.79 -5.37 2.60
CA VAL A 63 3.98 -4.26 2.13
C VAL A 63 4.26 -4.01 0.65
N GLU A 64 3.16 -3.98 -0.11
CA GLU A 64 3.14 -3.52 -1.49
C GLU A 64 2.45 -2.16 -1.55
N VAL A 65 3.06 -1.20 -2.25
CA VAL A 65 2.54 0.15 -2.44
C VAL A 65 2.18 0.36 -3.90
N LYS A 66 0.92 0.73 -4.16
CA LYS A 66 0.47 1.08 -5.51
C LYS A 66 -0.11 2.49 -5.55
N TYR A 67 0.52 3.37 -6.31
CA TYR A 67 -0.11 4.63 -6.68
C TYR A 67 -1.20 4.40 -7.74
N ARG A 68 -2.39 4.97 -7.52
CA ARG A 68 -3.52 4.96 -8.45
C ARG A 68 -4.22 6.31 -8.48
N PRO A 69 -4.41 6.92 -9.67
CA PRO A 69 -5.18 8.16 -9.78
C PRO A 69 -6.62 8.03 -9.27
N SER A 70 -7.23 6.85 -9.44
CA SER A 70 -8.53 6.50 -8.85
C SER A 70 -8.44 5.11 -8.21
N ILE A 71 -8.62 5.07 -6.89
CA ILE A 71 -8.62 3.81 -6.13
C ILE A 71 -9.88 3.00 -6.47
N ASP A 72 -11.04 3.63 -6.57
CA ASP A 72 -12.31 2.93 -6.83
C ASP A 72 -12.34 2.26 -8.20
N GLN A 73 -11.82 2.92 -9.24
CA GLN A 73 -11.71 2.32 -10.57
C GLN A 73 -10.77 1.11 -10.55
N PHE A 74 -9.63 1.23 -9.85
CA PHE A 74 -8.70 0.13 -9.70
C PHE A 74 -9.32 -1.06 -8.94
N LEU A 75 -10.01 -0.80 -7.82
CA LEU A 75 -10.72 -1.82 -7.06
C LEU A 75 -11.84 -2.48 -7.86
N SER A 76 -12.59 -1.71 -8.66
CA SER A 76 -13.64 -2.24 -9.52
C SER A 76 -13.09 -3.28 -10.51
N VAL A 77 -11.96 -2.97 -11.16
CA VAL A 77 -11.27 -3.90 -12.07
C VAL A 77 -10.77 -5.15 -11.31
N GLU A 78 -10.15 -4.98 -10.15
CA GLU A 78 -9.66 -6.11 -9.35
C GLU A 78 -10.80 -7.00 -8.82
N ASN A 79 -11.94 -6.42 -8.47
CA ASN A 79 -13.14 -7.15 -8.09
C ASN A 79 -13.75 -7.95 -9.24
N GLN A 80 -13.79 -7.38 -10.45
CA GLN A 80 -14.25 -8.09 -11.65
C GLN A 80 -13.35 -9.28 -12.01
N ARG A 81 -12.04 -9.18 -11.73
CA ARG A 81 -11.09 -10.29 -11.92
C ARG A 81 -11.31 -11.43 -10.92
N GLY A 82 -11.95 -11.17 -9.78
CA GLY A 82 -12.27 -12.16 -8.76
C GLY A 82 -11.03 -12.95 -8.31
N GLN A 83 -11.05 -14.27 -8.49
CA GLN A 83 -9.94 -15.17 -8.12
C GLN A 83 -8.63 -14.93 -8.89
N ARG A 84 -8.67 -14.15 -9.97
CA ARG A 84 -7.50 -13.74 -10.75
C ARG A 84 -7.01 -12.33 -10.41
N SER A 85 -7.52 -11.73 -9.33
CA SER A 85 -7.03 -10.43 -8.86
C SER A 85 -5.57 -10.52 -8.43
N LEU A 86 -4.86 -9.41 -8.60
CA LEU A 86 -3.50 -9.21 -8.11
C LEU A 86 -3.42 -9.53 -6.61
N PHE A 87 -4.41 -9.05 -5.85
CA PHE A 87 -4.46 -9.20 -4.40
C PHE A 87 -4.47 -10.66 -3.95
N LEU A 88 -5.34 -11.50 -4.52
CA LEU A 88 -5.46 -12.90 -4.12
C LEU A 88 -4.29 -13.72 -4.63
N LEU A 89 -3.85 -13.48 -5.87
CA LEU A 89 -2.72 -14.20 -6.44
C LEU A 89 -1.42 -13.89 -5.68
N ALA A 90 -1.17 -12.63 -5.33
CA ALA A 90 -0.02 -12.25 -4.52
C ALA A 90 -0.06 -12.86 -3.11
N ARG A 91 -1.22 -12.85 -2.45
CA ARG A 91 -1.37 -13.43 -1.10
C ARG A 91 -1.27 -14.96 -1.05
N ARG A 92 -1.41 -15.67 -2.17
CA ARG A 92 -1.09 -17.10 -2.23
C ARG A 92 0.40 -17.36 -2.05
N GLN A 93 1.25 -16.47 -2.57
CA GLN A 93 2.71 -16.55 -2.42
C GLN A 93 3.19 -15.88 -1.13
N TRP A 94 2.61 -14.73 -0.78
CA TRP A 94 2.94 -13.96 0.42
C TRP A 94 1.69 -13.77 1.29
N PRO A 95 1.34 -14.75 2.15
CA PRO A 95 0.12 -14.69 2.96
C PRO A 95 0.03 -13.47 3.90
N SER A 96 1.18 -12.94 4.35
CA SER A 96 1.29 -11.75 5.20
C SER A 96 1.37 -10.43 4.43
N LEU A 97 1.10 -10.43 3.12
CA LEU A 97 1.19 -9.24 2.27
C LEU A 97 0.01 -8.27 2.49
N TYR A 98 0.37 -7.03 2.79
CA TYR A 98 -0.50 -5.87 2.83
C TYR A 98 -0.37 -5.06 1.55
N PHE A 99 -1.48 -4.49 1.10
CA PHE A 99 -1.50 -3.57 -0.02
C PHE A 99 -1.89 -2.19 0.49
N VAL A 100 -1.03 -1.20 0.26
CA VAL A 100 -1.29 0.21 0.50
C VAL A 100 -1.47 0.90 -0.84
N LEU A 101 -2.67 1.42 -1.07
CA LEU A 101 -3.01 2.22 -2.23
C LEU A 101 -2.81 3.69 -1.89
N VAL A 102 -2.15 4.40 -2.81
CA VAL A 102 -1.88 5.84 -2.68
C VAL A 102 -2.55 6.60 -3.81
N THR A 103 -3.20 7.71 -3.50
CA THR A 103 -3.82 8.61 -4.48
C THR A 103 -3.60 10.07 -4.07
N ASP A 104 -3.48 10.97 -5.05
CA ASP A 104 -3.55 12.43 -4.83
C ASP A 104 -4.97 12.99 -5.04
N ARG A 105 -5.93 12.15 -5.37
CA ARG A 105 -7.33 12.51 -5.60
C ARG A 105 -8.26 11.58 -4.80
N PRO A 106 -8.14 11.57 -3.46
CA PRO A 106 -9.06 10.78 -2.65
C PRO A 106 -10.48 11.35 -2.75
N GLU A 107 -11.47 10.46 -2.62
CA GLU A 107 -12.86 10.86 -2.46
C GLU A 107 -13.04 11.71 -1.18
N PRO A 108 -14.06 12.60 -1.11
CA PRO A 108 -14.29 13.42 0.07
C PRO A 108 -14.37 12.60 1.37
N GLY A 109 -13.55 12.97 2.35
CA GLY A 109 -13.48 12.29 3.64
C GLY A 109 -12.63 11.01 3.66
N ARG A 110 -11.98 10.65 2.54
CA ARG A 110 -11.04 9.52 2.45
C ARG A 110 -9.60 9.99 2.51
N SER A 111 -8.73 9.09 2.96
CA SER A 111 -7.29 9.36 3.00
C SER A 111 -6.63 9.18 1.63
N CYS A 112 -5.54 9.93 1.39
CA CYS A 112 -4.61 9.66 0.30
C CYS A 112 -3.95 8.28 0.43
N PHE A 113 -3.89 7.70 1.63
CA PHE A 113 -3.28 6.41 1.94
C PHE A 113 -4.34 5.44 2.46
N GLN A 114 -4.63 4.39 1.70
CA GLN A 114 -5.66 3.42 2.04
C GLN A 114 -5.12 2.01 1.94
N ALA A 115 -5.50 1.12 2.84
CA ALA A 115 -5.07 -0.28 2.84
C ALA A 115 -6.20 -1.21 2.44
N ILE A 116 -5.88 -2.30 1.74
CA ILE A 116 -6.86 -3.37 1.45
C ILE A 116 -7.15 -4.15 2.73
N SER A 117 -8.43 -4.23 3.09
CA SER A 117 -8.87 -5.07 4.21
C SER A 117 -9.13 -6.50 3.75
N PHE A 118 -8.32 -7.44 4.25
CA PHE A 118 -8.48 -8.87 4.00
C PHE A 118 -9.04 -9.65 5.19
N GLY A 119 -8.95 -9.12 6.41
CA GLY A 119 -9.27 -9.85 7.65
C GLY A 119 -10.72 -10.33 7.72
N ASP A 120 -11.64 -9.54 7.16
CA ASP A 120 -13.08 -9.82 7.15
C ASP A 120 -13.62 -10.25 5.77
N LEU A 121 -12.74 -10.44 4.78
CA LEU A 121 -13.16 -10.67 3.40
C LEU A 121 -13.74 -12.09 3.25
N LYS A 122 -15.07 -12.18 3.11
CA LYS A 122 -15.72 -13.47 2.82
C LYS A 122 -15.55 -13.84 1.34
N PRO A 123 -15.54 -15.14 1.00
CA PRO A 123 -15.53 -15.57 -0.40
C PRO A 123 -16.68 -14.93 -1.19
N GLY A 124 -16.34 -14.22 -2.27
CA GLY A 124 -17.30 -13.56 -3.14
C GLY A 124 -17.67 -12.13 -2.73
N GLU A 125 -17.24 -11.64 -1.56
CA GLU A 125 -17.37 -10.23 -1.23
C GLU A 125 -16.32 -9.38 -1.99
N PRO A 126 -16.66 -8.13 -2.36
CA PRO A 126 -15.71 -7.27 -3.04
C PRO A 126 -14.61 -6.79 -2.09
N PHE A 127 -13.38 -6.65 -2.60
CA PHE A 127 -12.29 -5.94 -1.94
C PHE A 127 -12.72 -4.52 -1.59
N ARG A 128 -12.40 -4.12 -0.36
CA ARG A 128 -12.63 -2.77 0.15
C ARG A 128 -11.35 -2.23 0.74
N THR A 129 -11.25 -0.91 0.74
CA THR A 129 -10.18 -0.21 1.43
C THR A 129 -10.65 0.41 2.73
N VAL A 130 -9.74 0.49 3.69
CA VAL A 130 -9.87 1.33 4.88
C VAL A 130 -8.75 2.35 4.88
N ASP A 131 -8.97 3.51 5.47
CA ASP A 131 -7.90 4.50 5.60
C ASP A 131 -6.77 3.94 6.48
N LEU A 132 -5.52 4.27 6.15
CA LEU A 132 -4.36 3.58 6.73
C LEU A 132 -4.27 3.73 8.27
N ASP A 133 -4.75 4.85 8.82
CA ASP A 133 -4.84 5.09 10.27
C ASP A 133 -5.96 4.30 10.97
N GLN A 134 -6.97 3.86 10.22
CA GLN A 134 -8.07 3.04 10.73
C GLN A 134 -7.72 1.54 10.73
N PHE A 135 -6.60 1.16 10.11
CA PHE A 135 -6.13 -0.21 10.10
C PHE A 135 -5.47 -0.56 11.44
N LYS A 136 -6.29 -1.06 12.38
CA LYS A 136 -5.90 -1.30 13.79
C LYS A 136 -4.63 -2.13 13.96
N ASP A 137 -4.39 -3.10 13.08
CA ASP A 137 -3.25 -4.01 13.18
C ASP A 137 -1.90 -3.31 12.91
N LEU A 138 -1.90 -2.17 12.20
CA LEU A 138 -0.68 -1.46 11.81
C LEU A 138 -0.25 -0.38 12.80
N ARG A 139 -1.09 -0.03 13.79
CA ARG A 139 -0.80 1.00 14.80
C ARG A 139 -0.31 2.33 14.21
N ILE A 140 -0.77 2.66 13.01
CA ILE A 140 -0.42 3.91 12.32
C ILE A 140 -1.32 5.01 12.89
N PHE A 141 -0.71 6.07 13.41
CA PHE A 141 -1.44 7.19 14.00
C PHE A 141 -1.96 8.15 12.94
N ARG A 142 -3.16 8.69 13.16
CA ARG A 142 -3.83 9.62 12.24
C ARG A 142 -3.00 10.86 11.90
N ASN A 143 -2.39 11.49 12.89
CA ASN A 143 -1.54 12.67 12.69
C ASN A 143 -0.36 12.38 11.74
N ASN A 144 0.23 11.19 11.84
CA ASN A 144 1.29 10.77 10.94
C ASN A 144 0.79 10.68 9.50
N VAL A 145 -0.42 10.14 9.28
CA VAL A 145 -1.03 10.08 7.94
C VAL A 145 -1.31 11.49 7.43
N GLU A 146 -1.98 12.34 8.20
CA GLU A 146 -2.35 13.71 7.83
C GLU A 146 -1.14 14.54 7.39
N ASP A 147 -0.02 14.49 8.12
CA ASP A 147 1.24 15.15 7.74
C ASP A 147 1.73 14.69 6.37
N HIS A 148 1.65 13.38 6.09
CA HIS A 148 2.10 12.82 4.81
C HIS A 148 1.12 13.12 3.67
N GLU A 149 -0.18 13.30 3.96
CA GLU A 149 -1.13 13.73 2.92
C GLU A 149 -0.83 15.13 2.44
N GLU A 150 -0.43 16.02 3.35
CA GLU A 150 -0.01 17.36 2.97
C GLU A 150 1.22 17.31 2.04
N LEU A 151 2.18 16.43 2.35
CA LEU A 151 3.33 16.18 1.48
C LEU A 151 2.91 15.64 0.11
N VAL A 152 1.98 14.68 0.03
CA VAL A 152 1.45 14.17 -1.25
C VAL A 152 0.88 15.31 -2.08
N ARG A 153 -0.02 16.12 -1.49
CA ARG A 153 -0.68 17.23 -2.20
C ARG A 153 0.33 18.23 -2.73
N ARG A 154 1.33 18.59 -1.92
CA ARG A 154 2.41 19.51 -2.32
C ARG A 154 3.28 18.92 -3.45
N ILE A 155 3.83 17.72 -3.26
CA ILE A 155 4.76 17.11 -4.21
C ILE A 155 4.06 16.78 -5.52
N PHE A 156 2.88 16.16 -5.49
CA PHE A 156 2.19 15.76 -6.72
C PHE A 156 1.55 16.94 -7.43
N GLY A 157 1.17 18.00 -6.69
CA GLY A 157 0.77 19.28 -7.26
C GLY A 157 1.91 19.91 -8.08
N LEU A 158 3.14 19.93 -7.54
CA LEU A 158 4.32 20.43 -8.26
C LEU A 158 4.63 19.60 -9.51
N LEU A 159 4.50 18.27 -9.43
CA LEU A 159 4.75 17.38 -10.55
C LEU A 159 3.68 17.44 -11.65
N ALA A 160 2.45 17.89 -11.33
CA ALA A 160 1.36 18.03 -12.29
C ALA A 160 1.29 19.42 -12.95
N GLY A 161 1.94 20.42 -12.35
CA GLY A 161 2.02 21.80 -12.85
C GLY A 161 3.31 22.14 -13.59
N ALA A 162 4.19 21.16 -13.83
CA ALA A 162 5.45 21.30 -14.57
C ALA A 162 5.31 20.84 -16.03
#